data_AF-A0A519C0J1-F1
#
_entry.id   AF-A0A519C0J1-F1
#
_cell.length_a   1.000
_cell.length_b   1.000
_cell.length_c   1.000
_cell.angle_alpha   90.00
_cell.angle_beta   90.00
_cell.angle_gamma   90.00
#
_symmetry.space_group_name_H-M   'P 1'
#
loop_
_entity.id
_entity.type
_entity.pdbx_description
1 polymer ?
#
loop_
_entity_poly.entity_id
_entity_poly.type
_entity_poly.pdbx_seq_one_letter_code
_entity_poly.pdbx_strand_id
1 'polypeptide(L)'
;MIQGYSVILNHEKTGWELNVVIGMQIEKGRLIEIQEKIAKDPRVYGVYDVTGDFDSMVIARAKDRKDLDDLSKNVLSVNGVVRSVTHLVLNTVKEKSTSIPAKN
;
A
#
# COMPACT_ATOMS: atom_id res chain seq x y z
N MET A 1 -1.65 17.03 19.15
CA MET A 1 -0.64 16.08 19.66
C MET A 1 0.23 15.63 18.48
N ILE A 2 1.55 15.64 18.61
CA ILE A 2 2.49 15.28 17.52
C ILE A 2 2.89 13.80 17.71
N GLN A 3 2.78 12.98 16.66
CA GLN A 3 3.15 11.56 16.71
C GLN A 3 4.60 11.29 16.27
N GLY A 4 5.25 12.23 15.59
CA GLY A 4 6.64 12.11 15.16
C GLY A 4 7.05 13.18 14.15
N TYR A 5 8.29 13.08 13.67
CA TYR A 5 8.86 13.92 12.63
C TYR A 5 9.45 13.02 11.53
N SER A 6 9.33 13.43 10.26
CA SER A 6 9.92 12.73 9.13
C SER A 6 10.30 13.69 8.02
N VAL A 7 11.26 13.28 7.18
CA VAL A 7 11.64 14.01 5.96
C VAL A 7 10.91 13.39 4.78
N ILE A 8 10.31 14.22 3.94
CA ILE A 8 9.66 13.77 2.71
C ILE A 8 10.71 13.71 1.61
N LEU A 9 11.08 12.49 1.22
CA LEU A 9 12.02 12.24 0.12
C LEU A 9 11.27 12.17 -1.22
N ASN A 10 11.91 12.67 -2.27
CA ASN A 10 11.45 12.43 -3.63
C ASN A 10 11.78 10.97 -3.99
N HIS A 11 10.76 10.11 -4.02
CA HIS A 11 10.95 8.67 -4.20
C HIS A 11 11.52 8.32 -5.59
N GLU A 12 11.13 9.04 -6.65
CA GLU A 12 11.63 8.85 -8.02
C GLU A 12 13.15 9.05 -8.08
N LYS A 13 13.66 10.07 -7.39
CA LYS A 13 15.11 10.35 -7.29
C LYS A 13 15.87 9.38 -6.39
N THR A 14 15.18 8.47 -5.71
CA THR A 14 15.77 7.46 -4.82
C THR A 14 15.69 6.04 -5.37
N GLY A 15 15.25 5.87 -6.62
CA GLY A 15 15.14 4.57 -7.29
C GLY A 15 13.89 3.78 -6.95
N TRP A 16 12.85 4.45 -6.42
CA TRP A 16 11.51 3.87 -6.19
C TRP A 16 10.56 4.39 -7.25
N GLU A 17 10.57 3.77 -8.43
CA GLU A 17 9.93 4.34 -9.62
C GLU A 17 8.45 3.97 -9.76
N LEU A 18 8.00 2.85 -9.18
CA LEU A 18 6.64 2.36 -9.34
C LEU A 18 5.83 2.59 -8.07
N ASN A 19 4.73 3.32 -8.20
CA ASN A 19 3.69 3.43 -7.17
C ASN A 19 2.52 2.52 -7.55
N VAL A 20 2.00 1.75 -6.59
CA VAL A 20 0.85 0.87 -6.81
C VAL A 20 -0.20 1.03 -5.73
N VAL A 21 -1.46 0.92 -6.14
CA VAL A 21 -2.62 0.84 -5.26
C VAL A 21 -3.30 -0.50 -5.50
N ILE A 22 -3.45 -1.29 -4.44
CA ILE A 22 -3.88 -2.68 -4.54
C ILE A 22 -5.17 -2.85 -3.73
N GLY A 23 -6.23 -3.29 -4.41
CA GLY A 23 -7.44 -3.76 -3.75
C GLY A 23 -7.34 -5.24 -3.45
N MET A 24 -7.72 -5.65 -2.23
CA MET A 24 -7.64 -7.04 -1.78
C MET A 24 -8.98 -7.53 -1.25
N GLN A 25 -9.36 -8.74 -1.68
CA GLN A 25 -10.44 -9.52 -1.07
C GLN A 25 -9.79 -10.62 -0.22
N ILE A 26 -10.19 -10.71 1.03
CA ILE A 26 -9.58 -11.54 2.06
C ILE A 26 -10.63 -12.51 2.62
N GLU A 27 -10.21 -13.74 2.91
CA GLU A 27 -11.05 -14.73 3.56
C GLU A 27 -11.62 -14.23 4.89
N LYS A 28 -12.90 -14.53 5.11
CA LYS A 28 -13.60 -14.18 6.35
C LYS A 28 -12.86 -14.76 7.55
N GLY A 29 -12.63 -13.92 8.57
CA GLY A 29 -11.94 -14.31 9.81
C GLY A 29 -10.41 -14.17 9.75
N ARG A 30 -9.84 -13.77 8.61
CA ARG A 30 -8.38 -13.62 8.43
C ARG A 30 -7.92 -12.21 8.09
N LEU A 31 -8.85 -11.24 8.08
CA LEU A 31 -8.60 -9.86 7.67
C LEU A 31 -7.42 -9.23 8.40
N ILE A 32 -7.48 -9.15 9.74
CA ILE A 32 -6.47 -8.49 10.56
C ILE A 32 -5.11 -9.20 10.44
N GLU A 33 -5.08 -10.54 10.54
CA GLU A 33 -3.85 -11.34 10.41
C GLU A 33 -3.11 -11.04 9.10
N ILE A 34 -3.86 -11.00 7.99
CA ILE A 34 -3.28 -10.76 6.66
C ILE A 34 -2.84 -9.31 6.51
N GLN A 35 -3.65 -8.35 6.95
CA GLN A 35 -3.28 -6.93 6.92
C GLN A 35 -2.00 -6.65 7.73
N GLU A 36 -1.89 -7.22 8.94
CA GLU A 36 -0.69 -7.10 9.76
C GLU A 36 0.54 -7.74 9.11
N LYS A 37 0.36 -8.87 8.41
CA LYS A 37 1.45 -9.51 7.67
C LYS A 37 1.93 -8.64 6.51
N ILE A 38 1.00 -8.06 5.75
CA ILE A 38 1.29 -7.18 4.62
C ILE A 38 1.97 -5.89 5.08
N ALA A 39 1.51 -5.32 6.20
CA ALA A 39 2.06 -4.09 6.79
C ALA A 39 3.53 -4.20 7.24
N LYS A 40 4.09 -5.42 7.32
CA LYS A 40 5.51 -5.65 7.67
C LYS A 40 6.46 -5.48 6.49
N ASP A 41 5.96 -5.52 5.25
CA ASP A 41 6.83 -5.32 4.09
C ASP A 41 7.21 -3.83 3.96
N PRO A 42 8.50 -3.47 3.90
CA PRO A 42 8.94 -2.08 3.86
C PRO A 42 8.53 -1.33 2.58
N ARG A 43 8.11 -2.04 1.54
CA ARG A 43 7.54 -1.46 0.31
C ARG A 43 6.14 -0.93 0.54
N VAL A 44 5.42 -1.48 1.51
CA VAL A 44 4.05 -1.11 1.87
C VAL A 44 4.10 0.05 2.85
N TYR A 45 3.43 1.15 2.50
CA TYR A 45 3.35 2.35 3.34
C TYR A 45 1.92 2.78 3.67
N GLY A 46 0.94 1.97 3.25
CA GLY A 46 -0.45 2.10 3.69
C GLY A 46 -1.17 0.76 3.58
N VAL A 47 -1.90 0.37 4.62
CA VAL A 47 -2.85 -0.74 4.62
C VAL A 47 -4.09 -0.21 5.31
N TYR A 48 -5.21 -0.24 4.60
CA TYR A 48 -6.49 0.27 5.11
C TYR A 48 -7.51 -0.84 5.11
N ASP A 49 -8.25 -0.95 6.21
CA ASP A 49 -9.54 -1.61 6.23
C ASP A 49 -10.56 -0.67 5.57
N VAL A 50 -11.28 -1.19 4.57
CA VAL A 50 -12.20 -0.38 3.75
C VAL A 50 -13.52 -1.09 3.56
N THR A 51 -14.57 -0.31 3.30
CA THR A 51 -15.84 -0.84 2.80
C THR A 51 -15.85 -0.81 1.28
N GLY A 52 -16.66 -1.67 0.67
CA GLY A 52 -16.83 -1.75 -0.79
C GLY A 52 -16.54 -3.14 -1.32
N ASP A 53 -16.11 -3.23 -2.58
CA ASP A 53 -15.82 -4.51 -3.26
C ASP A 53 -14.56 -5.21 -2.74
N PHE A 54 -13.70 -4.47 -2.04
CA PHE A 54 -12.47 -4.95 -1.42
C PHE A 54 -12.57 -4.81 0.09
N ASP A 55 -11.92 -5.72 0.81
CA ASP A 55 -11.80 -5.68 2.27
C ASP A 55 -10.57 -4.87 2.70
N SER A 56 -9.59 -4.69 1.82
CA SER A 56 -8.41 -3.87 2.10
C SER A 56 -7.87 -3.13 0.89
N MET A 57 -7.37 -1.91 1.14
CA MET A 57 -6.59 -1.14 0.19
C MET A 57 -5.15 -1.02 0.69
N VAL A 58 -4.20 -1.47 -0.14
CA VAL A 58 -2.77 -1.42 0.13
C VAL A 58 -2.12 -0.41 -0.80
N ILE A 59 -1.25 0.43 -0.26
CA ILE A 59 -0.44 1.38 -1.03
C ILE A 59 1.02 0.99 -0.84
N ALA A 60 1.71 0.78 -1.96
CA ALA A 60 3.08 0.31 -1.96
C ALA A 60 3.93 0.95 -3.07
N ARG A 61 5.24 0.93 -2.86
CA ARG A 61 6.25 1.36 -3.82
C ARG A 61 7.15 0.19 -4.19
N ALA A 62 7.52 0.10 -5.46
CA ALA A 62 8.52 -0.84 -5.95
C ALA A 62 9.59 -0.09 -6.73
N LYS A 63 10.81 -0.62 -6.72
CA LYS A 63 11.94 -0.03 -7.45
C LYS A 63 11.77 -0.16 -8.95
N ASP A 64 11.36 -1.35 -9.38
CA ASP A 64 11.17 -1.71 -10.77
C ASP A 64 10.10 -2.80 -10.91
N ARG A 65 9.90 -3.28 -12.14
CA ARG A 65 8.90 -4.32 -12.44
C ARG A 65 9.21 -5.66 -11.77
N LYS A 66 10.49 -5.97 -11.51
CA LYS A 66 10.91 -7.21 -10.87
C LYS A 66 10.61 -7.16 -9.38
N ASP A 67 10.86 -6.02 -8.74
CA ASP A 67 10.50 -5.77 -7.34
C ASP A 67 8.96 -5.77 -7.16
N LEU A 68 8.21 -5.28 -8.15
CA LEU A 68 6.74 -5.38 -8.14
C LEU A 68 6.24 -6.83 -8.30
N ASP A 69 6.86 -7.62 -9.17
CA ASP A 69 6.54 -9.06 -9.31
C ASP A 69 6.82 -9.83 -8.01
N ASP A 70 7.93 -9.50 -7.34
CA ASP A 70 8.26 -10.04 -6.02
C ASP A 70 7.21 -9.67 -4.95
N LEU A 71 6.82 -8.40 -4.87
CA LEU A 71 5.76 -7.92 -3.99
C LEU A 71 4.45 -8.70 -4.24
N SER A 72 4.07 -8.84 -5.51
CA SER A 72 2.84 -9.54 -5.91
C SER A 72 2.81 -10.99 -5.44
N LYS A 73 3.93 -11.72 -5.61
CA LYS A 73 4.02 -13.15 -5.26
C LYS A 73 4.17 -13.38 -3.77
N ASN A 74 4.93 -12.54 -3.07
CA ASN A 74 5.31 -12.82 -1.68
C ASN A 74 4.40 -12.13 -0.66
N VAL A 75 3.80 -11.01 -1.04
CA VAL A 75 2.98 -10.18 -0.13
C VAL A 75 1.51 -10.25 -0.52
N LEU A 76 1.19 -10.14 -1.81
CA LEU A 76 -0.21 -10.08 -2.26
C LEU A 76 -0.83 -11.47 -2.47
N SER A 77 -0.02 -12.51 -2.60
CA SER A 77 -0.47 -13.90 -2.79
C SER A 77 -0.39 -14.74 -1.50
N VAL A 78 -0.39 -14.09 -0.33
CA VAL A 78 -0.37 -14.80 0.95
C VAL A 78 -1.64 -15.62 1.13
N ASN A 79 -1.50 -16.80 1.75
CA ASN A 79 -2.63 -17.66 2.04
C ASN A 79 -3.71 -16.88 2.80
N GLY A 80 -4.94 -16.93 2.30
CA GLY A 80 -6.08 -16.18 2.80
C GLY A 80 -6.48 -14.96 1.96
N VAL A 81 -5.70 -14.62 0.93
CA VAL A 81 -6.11 -13.66 -0.09
C VAL A 81 -6.89 -14.39 -1.17
N VAL A 82 -8.15 -14.00 -1.36
CA VAL A 82 -9.04 -14.55 -2.39
C VAL A 82 -8.76 -13.90 -3.73
N ARG A 83 -8.54 -12.58 -3.73
CA ARG A 83 -8.29 -11.80 -4.94
C ARG A 83 -7.46 -10.57 -4.63
N SER A 84 -6.54 -10.23 -5.52
CA SER A 84 -5.83 -8.95 -5.51
C SER A 84 -5.95 -8.27 -6.87
N VAL A 85 -6.20 -6.96 -6.89
CA VAL A 85 -6.18 -6.14 -8.10
C VAL A 85 -5.15 -5.03 -7.91
N THR A 86 -4.06 -5.11 -8.67
CA THR A 86 -2.97 -4.12 -8.63
C THR A 86 -3.22 -3.04 -9.68
N HIS A 87 -3.31 -1.79 -9.22
CA HIS A 87 -3.37 -0.61 -10.08
C HIS A 87 -2.01 0.07 -10.08
N LEU A 88 -1.36 0.12 -11.25
CA LEU A 88 -0.16 0.93 -11.42
C LEU A 88 -0.55 2.40 -11.51
N VAL A 89 0.03 3.23 -10.64
CA VAL A 89 -0.20 4.67 -10.66
C VAL A 89 0.64 5.28 -11.79
N LEU A 90 -0.04 5.83 -12.80
CA LEU A 90 0.61 6.48 -13.94
C LEU A 90 0.98 7.94 -13.66
N ASN A 91 0.16 8.63 -12.88
CA ASN A 91 0.38 10.02 -12.52
C ASN A 91 -0.20 10.32 -11.13
N THR A 92 0.54 11.09 -10.33
CA THR A 92 0.13 11.51 -9.00
C THR A 92 -0.27 12.98 -9.04
N VAL A 93 -1.57 13.25 -8.97
CA VAL A 93 -2.08 14.64 -8.92
C VAL A 93 -1.79 15.28 -7.56
N LYS A 94 -1.91 14.50 -6.47
CA LYS A 94 -1.68 14.95 -5.10
C LYS A 94 -1.31 13.77 -4.20
N GLU A 95 -0.16 13.88 -3.55
CA GLU A 95 0.23 13.02 -2.43
C GLU A 95 0.87 13.92 -1.36
N LYS A 96 0.42 13.79 -0.11
CA LYS A 96 0.96 14.49 1.05
C LYS A 96 0.98 13.56 2.24
N SER A 97 1.95 13.74 3.12
CA SER A 97 1.96 13.08 4.43
C SER A 97 0.67 13.41 5.19
N THR A 98 0.26 12.51 6.09
CA THR A 98 -0.92 12.70 6.94
C THR A 98 -0.84 14.01 7.70
N SER A 99 -1.57 15.01 7.23
CA SER A 99 -1.77 16.29 7.89
C SER A 99 -3.25 16.45 8.19
N ILE A 100 -3.59 17.02 9.34
CA ILE A 100 -4.98 17.37 9.66
C ILE A 100 -5.49 18.31 8.54
N PRO A 101 -6.65 18.01 7.92
CA PRO A 101 -7.22 18.89 6.91
C PRO A 101 -7.36 20.31 7.46
N ALA A 102 -7.04 21.32 6.66
CA ALA A 102 -7.28 22.70 7.04
C ALA A 102 -8.78 22.89 7.31
N LYS A 103 -9.13 23.50 8.44
CA LYS A 103 -10.48 24.03 8.63
C LYS A 103 -10.60 25.23 7.69
N ASN A 104 -11.51 25.14 6.73
CA ASN A 104 -11.88 26.29 5.89
C ASN A 104 -12.41 27.43 6.76
#